data_AF-A0A3D3T4X3-F1
#
_entry.id   AF-A0A3D3T4X3-F1
#
_cell.length_a   1.000
_cell.length_b   1.000
_cell.length_c   1.000
_cell.angle_alpha   90.00
_cell.angle_beta   90.00
_cell.angle_gamma   90.00
#
_symmetry.space_group_name_H-M   'P 1'
#
loop_
_entity.id
_entity.type
_entity.pdbx_description
1 polymer ?
#
loop_
_entity_poly.entity_id
_entity_poly.type
_entity_poly.pdbx_seq_one_letter_code
_entity_poly.pdbx_strand_id
1 'polypeptide(L)' 'MSENKRKLSDEDMARVEEYLSSPIHRVERKPYRPLRLLFVLWIVVTILGGAAVGFAWYHGLL' A
#
# COMPACT_ATOMS: atom_id res chain seq x y z
N MET A 1 14.05 26.60 -7.53
CA MET A 1 15.45 26.17 -7.36
C MET A 1 15.73 26.19 -5.86
N SER A 2 15.65 25.05 -5.16
CA SER A 2 15.78 25.04 -3.69
C SER A 2 17.25 25.19 -3.30
N GLU A 3 17.55 26.22 -2.51
CA GLU A 3 18.88 26.49 -1.94
C GLU A 3 19.39 25.30 -1.12
N ASN A 4 20.56 24.80 -1.50
CA ASN A 4 21.30 23.76 -0.83
C ASN A 4 21.94 24.31 0.45
N LYS A 5 21.19 24.29 1.56
CA LYS A 5 21.81 24.27 2.89
C LYS A 5 22.43 22.90 3.08
N ARG A 6 23.75 22.78 2.87
CA ARG A 6 24.52 21.63 3.37
C ARG A 6 24.34 21.61 4.89
N LYS A 7 23.40 20.77 5.34
CA LYS A 7 22.90 20.74 6.72
C LYS A 7 23.68 19.77 7.61
N LEU A 8 24.66 19.07 7.05
CA LEU A 8 25.44 18.01 7.67
C LEU A 8 26.91 18.18 7.30
N SER A 9 27.80 17.84 8.23
CA SER A 9 29.24 17.78 7.98
C SER A 9 29.55 16.68 6.95
N ASP A 10 30.74 16.71 6.35
CA ASP A 10 31.15 15.70 5.37
C ASP A 10 31.18 14.28 5.99
N GLU A 11 31.54 14.17 7.28
CA GLU A 11 31.50 12.92 8.03
C GLU A 11 30.06 12.40 8.19
N ASP A 12 29.13 13.27 8.57
CA ASP A 12 27.74 12.88 8.75
C ASP A 12 27.08 12.50 7.41
N MET A 13 27.46 13.20 6.33
CA MET A 13 27.02 12.84 4.98
C MET A 13 27.49 11.44 4.57
N ALA A 14 28.74 11.07 4.89
CA ALA A 14 29.26 9.73 4.60
C ALA A 14 28.46 8.64 5.32
N ARG A 15 28.08 8.86 6.59
CA ARG A 15 27.24 7.93 7.36
C ARG A 15 25.84 7.80 6.77
N VAL A 16 25.25 8.90 6.30
CA VAL A 16 23.93 8.89 5.63
C VAL A 16 23.99 8.10 4.33
N GLU A 17 25.03 8.30 3.55
CA GLU A 17 25.22 7.61 2.27
C GLU A 17 25.42 6.10 2.47
N GLU A 18 26.22 5.71 3.45
CA GLU A 18 26.37 4.31 3.87
C GLU A 18 25.01 3.71 4.26
N TYR A 19 24.22 4.40 5.09
CA TYR A 19 22.90 3.93 5.51
C TYR A 19 21.91 3.78 4.35
N LEU A 20 21.81 4.77 3.46
CA LEU A 20 20.91 4.76 2.31
C LEU A 20 21.33 3.74 1.25
N SER A 21 22.61 3.39 1.18
CA SER A 21 23.13 2.37 0.26
C SER A 21 22.69 0.95 0.63
N SER A 22 22.15 0.74 1.84
CA SER A 22 21.79 -0.58 2.34
C SER A 22 20.70 -1.27 1.50
N PRO A 23 20.73 -2.62 1.36
CA PRO A 23 19.82 -3.36 0.48
C PRO A 23 18.33 -3.15 0.77
N ILE A 24 17.97 -2.89 2.03
CA ILE A 24 16.59 -2.64 2.47
C ILE A 24 15.96 -1.40 1.81
N HIS A 25 16.77 -0.43 1.36
CA HIS A 25 16.31 0.79 0.69
C HIS A 25 16.34 0.68 -0.84
N ARG A 26 16.92 -0.39 -1.41
CA ARG A 26 17.01 -0.60 -2.87
C ARG A 26 15.80 -1.29 -3.49
N VAL A 27 14.79 -1.62 -2.67
CA VAL A 27 13.57 -2.28 -3.16
C VAL A 27 12.71 -1.27 -3.90
N GLU A 28 12.61 -1.41 -5.22
CA GLU A 28 11.64 -0.67 -6.03
C GLU A 28 10.22 -1.03 -5.60
N ARG A 29 9.55 -0.07 -4.95
CA ARG A 29 8.17 -0.25 -4.52
C ARG A 29 7.25 -0.05 -5.71
N LYS A 30 6.45 -1.07 -6.02
CA LYS A 30 5.39 -0.93 -7.02
C LYS A 30 4.46 0.23 -6.63
N PRO A 31 3.99 1.03 -7.61
CA PRO A 31 3.08 2.12 -7.33
C PRO A 31 1.80 1.58 -6.69
N TYR A 32 1.43 2.16 -5.56
CA TYR A 32 0.20 1.82 -4.85
C TYR A 32 -1.01 2.23 -5.68
N ARG A 33 -1.95 1.31 -5.90
CA ARG A 33 -3.16 1.52 -6.72
C ARG A 33 -4.42 1.35 -5.86
N PRO A 34 -4.81 2.36 -5.05
CA PRO A 34 -5.85 2.24 -4.03
C PRO A 34 -7.20 1.79 -4.59
N LEU A 35 -7.58 2.30 -5.76
CA LEU A 35 -8.86 1.96 -6.40
C LEU A 35 -8.96 0.47 -6.75
N ARG A 36 -7.85 -0.19 -7.08
CA ARG A 36 -7.85 -1.63 -7.37
C ARG A 36 -8.12 -2.45 -6.11
N LEU A 37 -7.52 -2.05 -4.99
CA LEU A 37 -7.75 -2.72 -3.71
C LEU A 37 -9.20 -2.54 -3.25
N LEU A 38 -9.74 -1.32 -3.37
CA LEU A 38 -11.16 -1.05 -3.07
C LEU A 38 -12.11 -1.86 -3.96
N PHE A 39 -11.81 -1.98 -5.26
CA PHE A 39 -12.63 -2.76 -6.18
C PHE A 39 -12.65 -4.26 -5.83
N VAL A 40 -11.48 -4.83 -5.51
CA VAL A 40 -11.40 -6.24 -5.07
C VAL A 40 -12.17 -6.44 -3.77
N LEU A 41 -12.00 -5.56 -2.79
CA LEU A 41 -12.73 -5.61 -1.53
C LEU A 41 -14.25 -5.56 -1.76
N TRP A 42 -14.70 -4.63 -2.60
CA TRP A 42 -16.11 -4.48 -2.96
C TRP A 42 -16.67 -5.77 -3.56
N ILE A 43 -15.97 -6.38 -4.52
CA ILE A 43 -16.39 -7.68 -5.11
C ILE A 43 -16.59 -8.74 -4.03
N VAL A 44 -15.62 -8.90 -3.12
CA VAL A 44 -15.70 -9.93 -2.07
C VAL A 44 -16.91 -9.70 -1.18
N VAL A 45 -17.13 -8.46 -0.74
CA VAL A 45 -18.28 -8.11 0.11
C VAL A 45 -19.60 -8.33 -0.63
N THR A 46 -19.69 -7.93 -1.89
CA THR A 46 -20.88 -8.13 -2.72
C THR A 46 -21.21 -9.60 -2.92
N ILE A 47 -20.20 -10.46 -3.18
CA ILE A 47 -20.41 -11.90 -3.34
C ILE A 47 -20.90 -12.53 -2.04
N LEU A 48 -20.24 -12.23 -0.91
CA LEU A 48 -20.64 -12.78 0.39
C LEU A 48 -22.04 -12.32 0.79
N GLY A 49 -22.35 -11.04 0.59
CA GLY A 49 -23.69 -10.49 0.84
C GLY A 49 -24.75 -11.13 -0.06
N GLY A 50 -24.45 -11.25 -1.37
CA GLY A 50 -25.33 -11.91 -2.32
C GLY A 50 -25.57 -13.39 -2.00
N ALA A 51 -24.54 -14.11 -1.56
CA ALA A 51 -24.66 -15.50 -1.12
C ALA A 51 -25.55 -15.62 0.12
N ALA A 52 -25.40 -14.74 1.11
CA ALA A 52 -26.22 -14.72 2.31
C ALA A 52 -27.70 -14.42 1.99
N VAL A 53 -27.96 -13.43 1.12
CA VAL A 53 -29.32 -13.10 0.67
C VAL A 53 -29.92 -14.26 -0.13
N GLY A 54 -29.15 -14.85 -1.05
CA GLY A 54 -29.59 -16.01 -1.82
C GLY A 54 -29.93 -17.23 -0.95
N PHE A 55 -29.14 -17.46 0.09
CA PHE A 55 -29.42 -18.50 1.09
C PHE A 55 -30.74 -18.23 1.84
N ALA A 56 -30.96 -16.99 2.30
CA ALA A 56 -32.19 -16.62 3.00
C ALA A 56 -33.43 -16.77 2.10
N TRP A 57 -33.33 -16.39 0.82
CA TRP A 57 -34.39 -16.64 -0.19
C TRP A 57 -34.66 -18.14 -0.37
N TYR A 58 -33.62 -18.96 -0.51
CA TYR A 58 -33.77 -20.41 -0.69
C TYR A 58 -34.48 -21.10 0.49
N HIS A 59 -34.23 -20.60 1.71
CA HIS A 59 -34.87 -21.11 2.93
C HIS A 59 -36.22 -20.46 3.26
N GLY A 60 -36.72 -19.52 2.43
CA GLY A 60 -38.01 -18.84 2.67
C GLY A 60 -38.01 -17.93 3.90
N LEU A 61 -36.85 -17.43 4.31
CA LEU A 61 -36.69 -16.50 5.44
C LEU A 61 -36.94 -15.04 5.02
N LEU A 62 -37.02 -14.79 3.72
CA LEU A 62 -37.30 -13.52 3.06
C LEU A 62 -38.49 -13.66 2.12
#